data_AF-A0A4Y9YP39-F1
#
_entry.id   AF-A0A4Y9YP39-F1
#
_cell.length_a   1.000
_cell.length_b   1.000
_cell.length_c   1.000
_cell.angle_alpha   90.00
_cell.angle_beta   90.00
_cell.angle_gamma   90.00
#
_symmetry.space_group_name_H-M   'P 1'
#
loop_
_entity.id
_entity.type
_entity.pdbx_description
1 polymer ?
#
loop_
_entity_poly.entity_id
_entity_poly.type
_entity_poly.pdbx_seq_one_letter_code
_entity_poly.pdbx_strand_id
1 'polypeptide(L)'
;MSFFNSIGPFVEAALVKGNFKHIVMLPKYADVMEWVAVNIFDFYQNLNSFYGVLAECCTSQSCPSMCAGPNLNYTWINQDRKSVQLPAPTYIDYVMTWIQNLLDDDNVFPTKSGREFSQTFPSTVKHVYRQLLRVFAHLYYAHYPQILHLRSEPHFNSLFAHFLAFGKEYELLDIKDVKGQPGVPVGIGALWERWKEMGILESPNA
;
A
#
# COMPACT_ATOMS: atom_id res chain seq x y z
N MET A 1 21.80 -6.37 15.22
CA MET A 1 21.06 -5.83 16.38
C MET A 1 19.96 -4.93 15.85
N SER A 2 18.90 -5.55 15.33
CA SER A 2 17.60 -5.74 16.00
C SER A 2 16.65 -4.56 15.77
N PHE A 3 16.37 -4.28 14.49
CA PHE A 3 15.24 -3.45 14.05
C PHE A 3 13.90 -3.97 14.64
N PHE A 4 13.85 -5.26 14.98
CA PHE A 4 12.71 -5.96 15.58
C PHE A 4 12.67 -5.96 17.12
N ASN A 5 13.66 -5.41 17.84
CA ASN A 5 13.62 -5.41 19.32
C ASN A 5 12.92 -4.18 19.93
N SER A 6 12.52 -3.19 19.12
CA SER A 6 11.84 -2.01 19.62
C SER A 6 10.37 -1.94 19.24
N ILE A 7 9.65 -3.04 18.94
CA ILE A 7 8.25 -3.04 18.42
C ILE A 7 7.23 -2.28 19.32
N GLY A 8 7.59 -1.87 20.55
CA GLY A 8 6.74 -1.10 21.46
C GLY A 8 6.11 0.16 20.85
N PRO A 9 6.87 1.14 20.31
CA PRO A 9 6.29 2.35 19.72
C PRO A 9 5.68 2.14 18.32
N PHE A 10 5.91 1.00 17.67
CA PHE A 10 5.58 0.77 16.24
C PHE A 10 4.09 0.53 16.00
N VAL A 11 3.38 0.10 17.04
CA VAL A 11 2.06 -0.52 16.91
C VAL A 11 0.97 0.29 17.63
N GLU A 12 1.33 1.02 18.68
CA GLU A 12 0.39 1.81 19.50
C GLU A 12 0.10 3.21 18.93
N ALA A 13 0.98 3.70 18.06
CA ALA A 13 0.81 4.98 17.38
C ALA A 13 -0.03 4.79 16.11
N ALA A 14 -1.35 4.68 16.28
CA ALA A 14 -2.33 4.86 15.22
C ALA A 14 -3.34 5.93 15.67
N LEU A 15 -3.76 6.80 14.75
CA LEU A 15 -4.77 7.82 15.02
C LEU A 15 -6.14 7.20 15.27
N VAL A 16 -6.45 6.13 14.54
CA VAL A 16 -7.72 5.43 14.68
C VAL A 16 -7.62 4.41 15.80
N LYS A 17 -8.20 4.77 16.95
CA LYS A 17 -8.48 3.84 18.04
C LYS A 17 -9.87 3.22 17.80
N GLY A 18 -9.95 2.13 17.03
CA GLY A 18 -11.22 1.48 16.70
C GLY A 18 -11.12 0.51 15.51
N ASN A 19 -12.26 -0.04 15.10
CA ASN A 19 -12.34 -0.98 13.97
C ASN A 19 -12.55 -0.21 12.65
N PHE A 20 -11.69 -0.43 11.67
CA PHE A 20 -11.77 0.19 10.32
C PHE A 20 -13.00 -0.26 9.51
N LYS A 21 -13.76 -1.27 9.96
CA LYS A 21 -14.97 -1.80 9.32
C LYS A 21 -15.97 -0.71 8.91
N HIS A 22 -16.23 0.26 9.77
CA HIS A 22 -17.19 1.32 9.45
C HIS A 22 -16.67 2.30 8.40
N ILE A 23 -15.35 2.42 8.25
CA ILE A 23 -14.70 3.34 7.31
C ILE A 23 -14.65 2.71 5.92
N VAL A 24 -14.48 1.39 5.83
CA VAL A 24 -14.42 0.67 4.54
C VAL A 24 -15.78 0.30 3.98
N MET A 25 -16.85 0.36 4.78
CA MET A 25 -18.19 -0.07 4.40
C MET A 25 -18.70 0.69 3.17
N LEU A 26 -19.22 -0.05 2.19
CA LEU A 26 -19.90 0.52 1.04
C LEU A 26 -21.07 1.40 1.51
N PRO A 27 -21.10 2.70 1.15
CA PRO A 27 -22.23 3.56 1.45
C PRO A 27 -23.52 3.02 0.83
N LYS A 28 -24.64 3.20 1.53
CA LYS A 28 -25.94 2.70 1.07
C LYS A 28 -26.27 3.28 -0.31
N TYR A 29 -26.62 2.42 -1.26
CA TYR A 29 -26.97 2.76 -2.64
C TYR A 29 -25.82 3.25 -3.52
N ALA A 30 -24.57 3.21 -3.05
CA ALA A 30 -23.41 3.50 -3.89
C ALA A 30 -23.04 2.29 -4.76
N ASP A 31 -22.46 2.56 -5.93
CA ASP A 31 -21.85 1.52 -6.76
C ASP A 31 -20.51 1.07 -6.18
N VAL A 32 -20.20 -0.22 -6.28
CA VAL A 32 -18.98 -0.81 -5.73
C VAL A 32 -17.74 -0.32 -6.48
N MET A 33 -17.82 -0.18 -7.81
CA MET A 33 -16.67 0.26 -8.61
C MET A 33 -16.39 1.74 -8.38
N GLU A 34 -17.42 2.58 -8.24
CA GLU A 34 -17.26 3.97 -7.81
C GLU A 34 -16.60 4.08 -6.43
N TRP A 35 -17.08 3.30 -5.46
CA TRP A 35 -16.52 3.31 -4.12
C TRP A 35 -15.05 2.86 -4.08
N VAL A 36 -14.72 1.81 -4.83
CA VAL A 36 -13.34 1.37 -5.01
C VAL A 36 -12.50 2.43 -5.71
N ALA A 37 -13.01 3.07 -6.77
CA ALA A 37 -12.29 4.10 -7.51
C ALA A 37 -11.87 5.28 -6.62
N VAL A 38 -12.82 5.80 -5.82
CA VAL A 38 -12.57 6.91 -4.89
C VAL A 38 -11.50 6.54 -3.87
N ASN A 39 -11.59 5.36 -3.26
CA ASN A 39 -10.62 4.92 -2.26
C ASN A 39 -9.24 4.65 -2.88
N ILE A 40 -9.15 4.12 -4.10
CA ILE A 40 -7.88 3.97 -4.82
C ILE A 40 -7.20 5.31 -5.04
N PHE A 41 -7.96 6.32 -5.48
CA PHE A 41 -7.46 7.68 -5.65
C PHE A 41 -6.93 8.24 -4.32
N ASP A 42 -7.69 8.10 -3.23
CA ASP A 42 -7.27 8.57 -1.91
C ASP A 42 -6.01 7.86 -1.40
N PHE A 43 -5.92 6.53 -1.53
CA PHE A 43 -4.71 5.79 -1.14
C PHE A 43 -3.48 6.23 -1.94
N TYR A 44 -3.64 6.41 -3.25
CA TYR A 44 -2.58 6.90 -4.11
C TYR A 44 -2.11 8.31 -3.67
N GLN A 45 -3.03 9.26 -3.53
CA GLN A 45 -2.70 10.64 -3.17
C GLN A 45 -2.00 10.74 -1.81
N ASN A 46 -2.50 10.01 -0.81
CA ASN A 46 -1.90 10.00 0.51
C ASN A 46 -0.52 9.35 0.50
N LEU A 47 -0.35 8.19 -0.16
CA LEU A 47 0.95 7.53 -0.24
C LEU A 47 1.97 8.34 -1.05
N ASN A 48 1.53 8.98 -2.14
CA ASN A 48 2.38 9.87 -2.93
C ASN A 48 2.85 11.07 -2.11
N SER A 49 1.97 11.64 -1.28
CA SER A 49 2.34 12.73 -0.35
C SER A 49 3.36 12.27 0.70
N PHE A 50 3.16 11.09 1.29
CA PHE A 50 4.14 10.49 2.20
C PHE A 50 5.49 10.24 1.53
N TYR A 51 5.48 9.74 0.30
CA TYR A 51 6.72 9.53 -0.43
C TYR A 51 7.41 10.86 -0.77
N GLY A 52 6.65 11.90 -1.11
CA GLY A 52 7.18 13.24 -1.41
C GLY A 52 8.06 13.80 -0.28
N VAL A 53 7.68 13.61 0.99
CA VAL A 53 8.49 14.06 2.14
C VAL A 53 9.68 13.15 2.45
N LEU A 54 9.74 11.95 1.87
CA LEU A 54 10.83 10.99 2.04
C LEU A 54 11.76 10.90 0.81
N ALA A 55 11.38 11.50 -0.32
CA ALA A 55 12.07 11.34 -1.60
C ALA A 55 13.56 11.73 -1.52
N GLU A 56 13.90 12.77 -0.76
CA GLU A 56 15.30 13.21 -0.59
C GLU A 56 16.19 12.19 0.13
N CYS A 57 15.61 11.31 0.96
CA CYS A 57 16.35 10.26 1.66
C CYS A 57 16.29 8.90 0.96
N CYS A 58 15.42 8.73 -0.03
CA CYS A 58 15.34 7.56 -0.89
C CYS A 58 16.16 7.80 -2.16
N THR A 59 17.45 7.47 -2.12
CA THR A 59 18.38 7.68 -3.23
C THR A 59 18.84 6.35 -3.84
N SER A 60 19.40 6.38 -5.05
CA SER A 60 19.97 5.17 -5.65
C SER A 60 21.16 4.62 -4.86
N GLN A 61 21.82 5.44 -4.03
CA GLN A 61 22.91 5.03 -3.15
C GLN A 61 22.39 4.36 -1.88
N SER A 62 21.37 4.92 -1.24
CA SER A 62 20.77 4.35 -0.03
C SER A 62 19.89 3.13 -0.34
N CYS A 63 19.22 3.15 -1.50
CA CYS A 63 18.22 2.18 -1.92
C CYS A 63 18.48 1.71 -3.36
N PRO A 64 19.58 0.96 -3.60
CA PRO A 64 20.01 0.53 -4.93
C PRO A 64 19.07 -0.50 -5.57
N SER A 65 18.17 -1.11 -4.80
CA SER A 65 17.10 -1.97 -5.28
C SER A 65 15.78 -1.65 -4.56
N MET A 66 14.67 -1.83 -5.27
CA MET A 66 13.34 -1.77 -4.67
C MET A 66 13.10 -3.01 -3.79
N CYS A 67 13.31 -2.88 -2.49
CA CYS A 67 13.23 -3.99 -1.55
C CYS A 67 12.44 -3.66 -0.28
N ALA A 68 11.93 -4.70 0.37
CA ALA A 68 11.21 -4.61 1.64
C ALA A 68 11.72 -5.68 2.63
N GLY A 69 13.04 -5.79 2.69
CA GLY A 69 13.75 -6.80 3.47
C GLY A 69 14.95 -7.37 2.72
N PRO A 70 15.87 -8.06 3.41
CA PRO A 70 17.01 -8.72 2.77
C PRO A 70 16.61 -9.80 1.75
N ASN A 71 15.43 -10.41 1.93
CA ASN A 71 14.95 -11.53 1.11
C ASN A 71 13.78 -11.16 0.18
N LEU A 72 13.41 -9.87 0.11
CA LEU A 72 12.26 -9.43 -0.68
C LEU A 72 12.65 -8.26 -1.58
N ASN A 73 12.98 -8.59 -2.83
CA ASN A 73 13.25 -7.63 -3.89
C ASN A 73 12.09 -7.64 -4.89
N TYR A 74 11.64 -6.45 -5.27
CA TYR A 74 10.61 -6.25 -6.29
C TYR A 74 11.26 -5.86 -7.61
N THR A 75 10.82 -6.52 -8.69
CA THR A 75 11.26 -6.23 -10.04
C THR A 75 10.17 -5.50 -10.83
N TRP A 76 10.61 -4.73 -11.83
CA TRP A 76 9.75 -4.08 -12.79
C TRP A 76 9.73 -4.85 -14.10
N ILE A 77 8.58 -4.90 -14.78
CA ILE A 77 8.48 -5.49 -16.12
C ILE A 77 8.62 -4.34 -17.12
N ASN A 78 9.72 -4.34 -17.88
CA ASN A 78 9.97 -3.30 -18.88
C ASN A 78 9.11 -3.52 -20.14
N GLN A 79 9.23 -2.61 -21.12
CA GLN A 79 8.51 -2.69 -22.39
C GLN A 79 8.79 -3.98 -23.18
N ASP A 80 9.99 -4.56 -23.03
CA ASP A 80 10.38 -5.84 -23.64
C ASP A 80 9.86 -7.07 -22.87
N ARG A 81 8.98 -6.87 -21.87
CA ARG A 81 8.48 -7.91 -20.96
C ARG A 81 9.58 -8.61 -20.15
N LYS A 82 10.72 -7.96 -19.95
CA LYS A 82 11.81 -8.45 -19.11
C LYS A 82 11.66 -7.91 -17.70
N SER A 83 11.85 -8.81 -16.73
CA SER A 83 11.93 -8.47 -15.32
C SER A 83 13.29 -7.84 -15.03
N VAL A 84 13.30 -6.57 -14.63
CA VAL A 84 14.51 -5.79 -14.33
C VAL A 84 14.51 -5.31 -12.89
N GLN A 85 15.71 -5.23 -12.30
CA GLN A 85 15.92 -4.59 -11.01
C GLN A 85 16.11 -3.10 -11.21
N LEU A 86 15.42 -2.30 -10.39
CA LEU A 86 15.53 -0.84 -10.40
C LEU A 86 15.88 -0.37 -8.99
N PRO A 87 16.64 0.74 -8.87
CA PRO A 87 16.72 1.48 -7.62
C PRO A 87 15.32 1.83 -7.11
N ALA A 88 15.13 1.80 -5.79
CA ALA A 88 13.84 2.09 -5.20
C ALA A 88 13.24 3.43 -5.64
N PRO A 89 13.99 4.55 -5.70
CA PRO A 89 13.37 5.82 -6.13
C PRO A 89 12.88 5.79 -7.57
N THR A 90 13.63 5.12 -8.47
CA THR A 90 13.22 4.95 -9.88
C THR A 90 11.99 4.06 -10.00
N TYR A 91 11.94 2.97 -9.22
CA TYR A 91 10.78 2.08 -9.20
C TYR A 91 9.52 2.82 -8.73
N ILE A 92 9.63 3.58 -7.64
CA ILE A 92 8.49 4.31 -7.06
C ILE A 92 8.02 5.39 -8.03
N ASP A 93 8.92 6.13 -8.66
CA ASP A 93 8.58 7.11 -9.69
C ASP A 93 7.79 6.49 -10.86
N TYR A 94 8.22 5.31 -11.34
CA TYR A 94 7.50 4.59 -12.40
C TYR A 94 6.12 4.14 -11.94
N VAL A 95 5.98 3.64 -10.70
CA VAL A 95 4.69 3.27 -10.13
C VAL A 95 3.77 4.47 -10.02
N MET A 96 4.22 5.59 -9.42
CA MET A 96 3.40 6.76 -9.21
C MET A 96 2.96 7.37 -10.54
N THR A 97 3.89 7.53 -11.49
CA THR A 97 3.59 8.02 -12.84
C THR A 97 2.60 7.11 -13.57
N TRP A 98 2.76 5.79 -13.49
CA TRP A 98 1.84 4.84 -14.12
C TRP A 98 0.43 4.91 -13.52
N ILE A 99 0.32 4.99 -12.18
CA ILE A 99 -0.99 5.10 -11.51
C ILE A 99 -1.64 6.44 -11.84
N GLN A 100 -0.90 7.55 -11.83
CA GLN A 100 -1.41 8.87 -12.21
C GLN A 100 -2.05 8.84 -13.59
N ASN A 101 -1.33 8.29 -14.59
CA ASN A 101 -1.85 8.18 -15.96
C ASN A 101 -3.13 7.33 -16.04
N LEU A 102 -3.28 6.30 -15.19
CA LEU A 102 -4.53 5.52 -15.13
C LEU A 102 -5.68 6.33 -14.51
N LEU A 103 -5.40 7.06 -13.43
CA LEU A 103 -6.39 7.90 -12.75
C LEU A 103 -6.87 9.05 -13.64
N ASP A 104 -6.01 9.55 -14.53
CA ASP A 104 -6.33 10.60 -15.50
C ASP A 104 -7.03 10.07 -16.78
N ASP A 105 -7.04 8.75 -16.99
CA ASP A 105 -7.71 8.13 -18.14
C ASP A 105 -9.21 7.91 -17.87
N ASP A 106 -10.03 8.78 -18.45
CA ASP A 106 -11.50 8.77 -18.42
C ASP A 106 -12.14 7.45 -18.94
N ASN A 107 -11.37 6.56 -19.57
CA ASN A 107 -11.84 5.21 -19.98
C ASN A 107 -11.58 4.14 -18.91
N VAL A 108 -10.68 4.41 -17.96
CA VAL A 108 -10.36 3.53 -16.83
C VAL A 108 -11.05 4.02 -15.57
N PHE A 109 -10.92 5.32 -15.26
CA PHE A 109 -11.54 6.00 -14.12
C PHE A 109 -12.52 7.08 -14.64
N PRO A 110 -13.74 6.69 -15.04
CA PRO A 110 -14.72 7.63 -15.59
C PRO A 110 -15.11 8.70 -14.55
N THR A 111 -14.99 9.97 -14.93
CA THR A 111 -15.35 11.12 -14.08
C THR A 111 -16.71 11.75 -14.44
N LYS A 112 -17.30 11.34 -15.57
CA LYS A 112 -18.54 11.91 -16.12
C LYS A 112 -19.72 10.99 -15.83
N SER A 113 -20.84 11.58 -15.39
CA SER A 113 -22.08 10.86 -15.16
C SER A 113 -22.56 10.10 -16.40
N GLY A 114 -23.00 8.86 -16.22
CA GLY A 114 -23.52 8.01 -17.29
C GLY A 114 -22.47 7.22 -18.08
N ARG A 115 -21.18 7.31 -17.73
CA ARG A 115 -20.16 6.37 -18.19
C ARG A 115 -19.97 5.25 -17.17
N GLU A 116 -20.00 4.02 -17.64
CA GLU A 116 -19.73 2.83 -16.84
C GLU A 116 -18.23 2.51 -16.80
N PHE A 117 -17.79 1.83 -15.74
CA PHE A 117 -16.44 1.29 -15.66
C PHE A 117 -16.22 0.17 -16.69
N SER A 118 -15.00 0.07 -17.19
CA SER A 118 -14.60 -1.04 -18.06
C SER A 118 -14.70 -2.39 -17.33
N GLN A 119 -14.99 -3.47 -18.06
CA GLN A 119 -14.93 -4.84 -17.54
C GLN A 119 -13.53 -5.23 -17.03
N THR A 120 -12.48 -4.53 -17.49
CA THR A 120 -11.11 -4.72 -17.02
C THR A 120 -10.79 -3.96 -15.74
N PHE A 121 -11.68 -3.09 -15.25
CA PHE A 121 -11.44 -2.27 -14.07
C PHE A 121 -11.03 -3.09 -12.83
N PRO A 122 -11.71 -4.21 -12.46
CA PRO A 122 -11.33 -5.00 -11.28
C PRO A 122 -9.89 -5.52 -11.32
N SER A 123 -9.41 -5.98 -12.49
CA SER A 123 -8.04 -6.49 -12.62
C SER A 123 -7.01 -5.35 -12.60
N THR A 124 -7.35 -4.21 -13.19
CA THR A 124 -6.55 -2.98 -13.14
C THR A 124 -6.39 -2.49 -11.71
N VAL A 125 -7.47 -2.31 -10.95
CA VAL A 125 -7.37 -1.83 -9.55
C VAL A 125 -6.64 -2.81 -8.66
N LYS A 126 -6.82 -4.13 -8.85
CA LYS A 126 -6.03 -5.14 -8.13
C LYS A 126 -4.54 -5.01 -8.45
N HIS A 127 -4.18 -4.62 -9.68
CA HIS A 127 -2.78 -4.38 -10.03
C HIS A 127 -2.23 -3.10 -9.39
N VAL A 128 -2.99 -2.00 -9.43
CA VAL A 128 -2.67 -0.74 -8.73
C VAL A 128 -2.43 -1.00 -7.25
N TYR A 129 -3.33 -1.74 -6.60
CA TYR A 129 -3.24 -2.09 -5.19
C TYR A 129 -1.94 -2.82 -4.83
N ARG A 130 -1.55 -3.83 -5.63
CA ARG A 130 -0.29 -4.54 -5.42
C ARG A 130 0.93 -3.63 -5.57
N GLN A 131 0.90 -2.65 -6.47
CA GLN A 131 2.02 -1.71 -6.63
C GLN A 131 2.12 -0.76 -5.43
N LEU A 132 1.01 -0.20 -4.97
CA LEU A 132 0.97 0.64 -3.77
C LEU A 132 1.45 -0.12 -2.52
N LEU A 133 1.07 -1.39 -2.37
CA LEU A 133 1.56 -2.25 -1.29
C LEU A 133 3.09 -2.37 -1.28
N ARG A 134 3.73 -2.51 -2.46
CA ARG A 134 5.20 -2.58 -2.57
C ARG A 134 5.85 -1.28 -2.10
N VAL A 135 5.24 -0.13 -2.42
CA VAL A 135 5.71 1.17 -1.94
C VAL A 135 5.59 1.25 -0.42
N PHE A 136 4.43 0.91 0.16
CA PHE A 136 4.28 0.82 1.63
C PHE A 136 5.36 -0.07 2.26
N ALA A 137 5.59 -1.26 1.69
CA ALA A 137 6.56 -2.22 2.19
C ALA A 137 7.97 -1.66 2.24
N HIS A 138 8.36 -0.95 1.18
CA HIS A 138 9.65 -0.29 1.10
C HIS A 138 9.77 0.83 2.14
N LEU A 139 8.76 1.70 2.28
CA LEU A 139 8.80 2.80 3.25
C LEU A 139 8.86 2.30 4.70
N TYR A 140 8.08 1.26 5.05
CA TYR A 140 8.16 0.62 6.37
C TYR A 140 9.53 0.01 6.66
N TYR A 141 10.17 -0.58 5.64
CA TYR A 141 11.45 -1.24 5.84
C TYR A 141 12.62 -0.26 5.87
N ALA A 142 12.72 0.62 4.86
CA ALA A 142 13.89 1.45 4.62
C ALA A 142 13.79 2.86 5.21
N HIS A 143 12.57 3.40 5.37
CA HIS A 143 12.36 4.82 5.68
C HIS A 143 11.52 5.09 6.94
N TYR A 144 11.18 4.04 7.69
CA TYR A 144 10.45 4.21 8.95
C TYR A 144 11.18 5.06 10.00
N PRO A 145 12.53 5.02 10.13
CA PRO A 145 13.24 5.94 11.01
C PRO A 145 12.95 7.41 10.70
N GLN A 146 12.89 7.78 9.41
CA GLN A 146 12.56 9.12 8.96
C GLN A 146 11.10 9.46 9.25
N ILE A 147 10.17 8.51 9.08
CA ILE A 147 8.77 8.67 9.48
C ILE A 147 8.64 8.98 10.98
N LEU A 148 9.42 8.29 11.84
CA LEU A 148 9.49 8.55 13.29
C LEU A 148 10.11 9.93 13.59
N HIS A 149 11.15 10.33 12.86
CA HIS A 149 11.75 11.66 13.02
C HIS A 149 10.77 12.78 12.68
N LEU A 150 9.92 12.57 11.68
CA LEU A 150 8.84 13.49 11.30
C LEU A 150 7.64 13.45 12.26
N ARG A 151 7.59 12.49 13.20
CA ARG A 151 6.44 12.21 14.07
C ARG A 151 5.15 11.91 13.29
N SER A 152 5.31 11.29 12.12
CA SER A 152 4.23 11.00 11.18
C SER A 152 3.78 9.54 11.24
N GLU A 153 4.37 8.72 12.12
CA GLU A 153 4.02 7.32 12.30
C GLU A 153 2.53 7.07 12.58
N PRO A 154 1.78 7.90 13.35
CA PRO A 154 0.36 7.66 13.57
C PRO A 154 -0.46 7.79 12.29
N HIS A 155 -0.09 8.74 11.44
CA HIS A 155 -0.76 9.00 10.18
C HIS A 155 -0.46 7.86 9.18
N PHE A 156 0.82 7.49 9.06
CA PHE A 156 1.26 6.44 8.14
C PHE A 156 0.68 5.07 8.52
N ASN A 157 0.70 4.73 9.81
CA ASN A 157 0.11 3.49 10.33
C ASN A 157 -1.41 3.43 10.11
N SER A 158 -2.12 4.54 10.32
CA SER A 158 -3.58 4.58 10.10
C SER A 158 -3.93 4.44 8.63
N LEU A 159 -3.17 5.10 7.74
CA LEU A 159 -3.34 4.96 6.30
C LEU A 159 -3.11 3.52 5.86
N PHE A 160 -2.05 2.87 6.35
CA PHE A 160 -1.74 1.51 5.97
C PHE A 160 -2.73 0.50 6.57
N ALA A 161 -3.19 0.69 7.81
CA ALA A 161 -4.26 -0.13 8.39
C ALA A 161 -5.57 0.00 7.60
N HIS A 162 -5.95 1.22 7.19
CA HIS A 162 -7.11 1.45 6.32
C HIS A 162 -6.93 0.72 4.98
N PHE A 163 -5.75 0.84 4.36
CA PHE A 163 -5.41 0.12 3.14
C PHE A 163 -5.59 -1.39 3.31
N LEU A 164 -4.99 -2.00 4.34
CA LEU A 164 -5.14 -3.43 4.58
C LEU A 164 -6.59 -3.88 4.81
N ALA A 165 -7.37 -3.12 5.57
CA ALA A 165 -8.78 -3.41 5.81
C ALA A 165 -9.61 -3.32 4.51
N PHE A 166 -9.39 -2.26 3.72
CA PHE A 166 -10.09 -2.05 2.45
C PHE A 166 -9.73 -3.14 1.42
N GLY A 167 -8.44 -3.45 1.29
CA GLY A 167 -7.98 -4.49 0.36
C GLY A 167 -8.50 -5.88 0.71
N LYS A 168 -8.78 -6.15 1.99
CA LYS A 168 -9.43 -7.39 2.44
C LYS A 168 -10.92 -7.39 2.11
N GLU A 169 -11.64 -6.31 2.43
CA GLU A 169 -13.10 -6.20 2.21
C GLU A 169 -13.47 -6.34 0.72
N TYR A 170 -12.66 -5.76 -0.17
CA TYR A 170 -12.90 -5.75 -1.62
C TYR A 170 -12.00 -6.71 -2.42
N GLU A 171 -11.37 -7.69 -1.75
CA GLU A 171 -10.55 -8.76 -2.35
C GLU A 171 -9.41 -8.27 -3.28
N LEU A 172 -8.89 -7.08 -3.00
CA LEU A 172 -7.80 -6.44 -3.75
C LEU A 172 -6.41 -6.97 -3.36
N LEU A 173 -6.31 -7.66 -2.23
CA LEU A 173 -5.09 -8.30 -1.74
C LEU A 173 -5.27 -9.80 -1.59
N ASP A 174 -4.28 -10.57 -2.04
CA ASP A 174 -4.16 -11.97 -1.65
C ASP A 174 -3.22 -12.08 -0.42
N ILE A 175 -3.45 -13.06 0.45
CA ILE A 175 -2.61 -13.29 1.65
C ILE A 175 -1.12 -13.44 1.30
N LYS A 176 -0.82 -14.02 0.14
CA LYS A 176 0.55 -14.18 -0.40
C LYS A 176 1.23 -12.84 -0.69
N ASP A 177 0.46 -11.80 -1.02
CA ASP A 177 0.99 -10.47 -1.33
C ASP A 177 1.50 -9.78 -0.06
N VAL A 178 0.96 -10.14 1.11
CA VAL A 178 1.30 -9.57 2.42
C VAL A 178 2.35 -10.42 3.16
N LYS A 179 2.20 -11.74 3.15
CA LYS A 179 3.05 -12.67 3.91
C LYS A 179 4.29 -13.14 3.17
N GLY A 180 4.35 -12.94 1.86
CA GLY A 180 5.40 -13.52 1.00
C GLY A 180 5.30 -15.03 0.89
N GLN A 181 6.35 -15.65 0.35
CA GLN A 181 6.44 -17.11 0.23
C GLN A 181 6.61 -17.76 1.62
N PRO A 182 6.10 -18.99 1.83
CA PRO A 182 6.29 -19.72 3.08
C PRO A 182 7.78 -19.78 3.46
N GLY A 183 8.12 -19.31 4.66
CA GLY A 183 9.50 -19.32 5.18
C GLY A 183 10.33 -18.07 4.91
N VAL A 184 9.80 -17.07 4.19
CA VAL A 184 10.47 -15.77 3.99
C VAL A 184 9.68 -14.68 4.72
N PRO A 185 10.13 -14.19 5.88
CA PRO A 185 9.47 -13.08 6.57
C PRO A 185 9.50 -11.84 5.68
N VAL A 186 8.32 -11.36 5.28
CA VAL A 186 8.16 -10.05 4.64
C VAL A 186 8.10 -8.99 5.74
N GLY A 187 8.76 -7.85 5.57
CA GLY A 187 8.79 -6.78 6.59
C GLY A 187 7.40 -6.33 7.07
N ILE A 188 6.39 -6.40 6.20
CA ILE A 188 4.98 -6.14 6.53
C ILE A 188 4.32 -7.33 7.24
N GLY A 189 4.72 -8.57 6.99
CA GLY A 189 4.05 -9.76 7.51
C GLY A 189 3.98 -9.79 9.04
N ALA A 190 5.05 -9.37 9.72
CA ALA A 190 5.06 -9.26 11.18
C ALA A 190 4.12 -8.14 11.71
N LEU A 191 4.01 -7.02 10.98
CA LEU A 191 3.07 -5.93 11.30
C LEU A 191 1.62 -6.36 11.08
N TRP A 192 1.35 -7.08 9.99
CA TRP A 192 0.05 -7.67 9.70
C TRP A 192 -0.39 -8.63 10.81
N GLU A 193 0.47 -9.55 11.23
CA GLU A 193 0.14 -10.48 12.34
C GLU A 193 -0.15 -9.72 13.64
N ARG A 194 0.64 -8.70 13.99
CA ARG A 194 0.38 -7.89 15.18
C ARG A 194 -0.93 -7.11 15.11
N TRP A 195 -1.26 -6.48 13.98
CA TRP A 195 -2.54 -5.79 13.84
C TRP A 195 -3.74 -6.73 13.81
N LYS A 196 -3.54 -7.96 13.36
CA LYS A 196 -4.52 -9.03 13.52
C LYS A 196 -4.71 -9.39 15.00
N GLU A 197 -3.62 -9.63 15.74
CA GLU A 197 -3.64 -9.92 17.18
C GLU A 197 -4.33 -8.80 18.01
N MET A 198 -4.21 -7.55 17.57
CA MET A 198 -4.87 -6.40 18.22
C MET A 198 -6.33 -6.22 17.82
N GLY A 199 -6.89 -7.06 16.95
CA GLY A 199 -8.26 -6.91 16.47
C GLY A 199 -8.50 -5.70 15.56
N ILE A 200 -7.42 -5.04 15.08
CA ILE A 200 -7.51 -3.92 14.13
C ILE A 200 -8.01 -4.40 12.75
N LEU A 201 -7.61 -5.63 12.37
CA LEU A 201 -7.91 -6.25 11.06
C LEU A 201 -8.97 -7.37 11.12
N GLU A 202 -9.50 -7.69 12.31
CA GLU A 202 -10.50 -8.75 12.49
C GLU A 202 -11.93 -8.21 12.55
N SER A 203 -12.85 -8.97 11.95
CA SER A 203 -14.30 -8.80 12.11
C SER A 203 -14.72 -9.69 13.28
N PRO A 204 -15.58 -9.25 14.22
CA PRO A 204 -15.93 -10.03 15.41
C PRO A 204 -16.62 -11.38 15.12
N ASN A 205 -17.08 -11.59 13.89
CA ASN A 205 -17.78 -12.79 13.47
C ASN A 205 -17.12 -13.34 12.20
N ALA A 206 -16.19 -14.26 12.38
CA ALA A 206 -15.94 -15.35 11.43
C ALA A 206 -16.64 -16.60 11.97
#